data_AF-A0A4R1MMQ1-F1
#
_entry.id   AF-A0A4R1MMQ1-F1
#
_cell.length_a   1.000
_cell.length_b   1.000
_cell.length_c   1.000
_cell.angle_alpha   90.00
_cell.angle_beta   90.00
_cell.angle_gamma   90.00
#
_symmetry.space_group_name_H-M   'P 1'
#
loop_
_entity.id
_entity.type
_entity.pdbx_description
1 polymer ?
#
loop_
_entity_poly.entity_id
_entity_poly.type
_entity_poly.pdbx_seq_one_letter_code
_entity_poly.pdbx_strand_id
1 'polypeptide(L)'
;MTDNKNKKLQKAYSKESDSMSYPFSIKIVFMFIATIVLGVVIDLGETLLPQGDDWRLTFAARGVLATLLILPFLLFVERHFKHRNWKENSIFEIDWRFLVHGAMAWFIPASVIITISKVLGWSVFLADISLIELVTHTIIFVPLVIGAYVLPEELIFRGYIQKNLSKSLSVWPSIFLQAGLFTLWGQIVNGYFNGIGTLFIYGVFFGLLRNMTGNVWAGIGLRLAISTTFSLLGYMGYEMIGSMAGFLNTAIEILPLFATYFVISRLSRQKSNQLLNGELLKQVRSYHETKKINNDKGLTQKGISYDVGTSYVPGQSSRPNWYPEVMRREIQVIRDELHCNSILIFGNDLKRLVECAEEALKSGLYVWLQPRLMNSQQTEMISNLKEVSKAAEKLRQKYQNIGLNIGCELSFFTAGSIPGRDFSHRAKILGFLAPLLPLFNWRLNKLLRKAAAVARSHFNGSISYGAGTWEDVDWSQFDMIGLNYYLDSTNQTNYVNSLRKFYKYDKPIVITEFGCCSYEGAEFKGASGADIQDWMEINHRKLDGIYTRNEQVQADYIGSLINLYEQEGLYGAFVCMFIEGDSPYSEDPLYDLDRASFGIVKPYPLESGKLADEGYWQRKQAFYEIAQRYGSKD
;
A
#
# COMPACT_ATOMS: atom_id res chain seq x y z
N MET A 1 19.42 -30.45 29.26
CA MET A 1 20.30 -29.25 29.16
C MET A 1 19.79 -28.18 28.17
N THR A 2 18.84 -28.50 27.29
CA THR A 2 18.18 -27.60 26.33
C THR A 2 17.23 -26.56 26.96
N ASP A 3 16.56 -26.93 28.06
CA ASP A 3 15.56 -26.08 28.72
C ASP A 3 16.17 -24.87 29.47
N ASN A 4 17.43 -25.02 29.92
CA ASN A 4 18.14 -23.97 30.64
C ASN A 4 18.81 -22.94 29.71
N LYS A 5 19.05 -23.31 28.43
CA LYS A 5 19.56 -22.40 27.38
C LYS A 5 18.44 -21.50 26.84
N ASN A 6 17.24 -22.04 26.62
CA ASN A 6 16.08 -21.24 26.23
C ASN A 6 15.66 -20.25 27.32
N LYS A 7 15.70 -20.67 28.60
CA LYS A 7 15.49 -19.73 29.72
C LYS A 7 16.57 -18.66 29.83
N LYS A 8 17.85 -18.98 29.59
CA LYS A 8 18.94 -17.98 29.58
C LYS A 8 18.87 -17.03 28.38
N LEU A 9 18.45 -17.49 27.20
CA LEU A 9 18.19 -16.64 26.03
C LEU A 9 16.97 -15.75 26.24
N GLN A 10 15.85 -16.26 26.79
CA GLN A 10 14.72 -15.43 27.20
C GLN A 10 15.10 -14.40 28.27
N LYS A 11 15.95 -14.77 29.23
CA LYS A 11 16.43 -13.83 30.27
C LYS A 11 17.44 -12.81 29.74
N ALA A 12 18.18 -13.13 28.67
CA ALA A 12 19.08 -12.21 28.00
C ALA A 12 18.31 -11.23 27.09
N TYR A 13 17.29 -11.72 26.36
CA TYR A 13 16.34 -10.88 25.64
C TYR A 13 15.49 -10.01 26.59
N SER A 14 15.14 -10.50 27.78
CA SER A 14 14.45 -9.69 28.79
C SER A 14 15.37 -8.66 29.45
N LYS A 15 16.65 -8.99 29.71
CA LYS A 15 17.61 -8.04 30.31
C LYS A 15 18.07 -6.93 29.35
N GLU A 16 18.09 -7.15 28.03
CA GLU A 16 18.30 -6.07 27.06
C GLU A 16 17.05 -5.20 26.84
N SER A 17 15.87 -5.65 27.28
CA SER A 17 14.64 -4.84 27.30
C SER A 17 14.47 -4.00 28.58
N ASP A 18 15.30 -4.21 29.60
CA ASP A 18 15.21 -3.54 30.92
C ASP A 18 15.95 -2.18 30.98
N SER A 19 16.16 -1.51 29.84
CA SER A 19 16.37 -0.06 29.84
C SER A 19 15.04 0.63 29.54
N MET A 20 14.19 0.82 30.58
CA MET A 20 12.90 1.53 30.56
C MET A 20 12.35 1.86 29.15
N SER A 21 11.96 0.84 28.38
CA SER A 21 11.27 1.06 27.12
C SER A 21 9.80 1.28 27.44
N TYR A 22 9.40 2.54 27.62
CA TYR A 22 8.00 2.89 27.84
C TYR A 22 7.10 2.28 26.75
N PRO A 23 5.92 1.72 27.10
CA PRO A 23 4.90 1.31 26.14
C PRO A 23 4.66 2.40 25.10
N PHE A 24 4.45 1.99 23.85
CA PHE A 24 4.25 2.89 22.72
C PHE A 24 3.13 3.93 23.00
N SER A 25 2.03 3.50 23.64
CA SER A 25 0.93 4.36 24.07
C SER A 25 1.38 5.47 25.02
N ILE A 26 2.28 5.18 25.96
CA ILE A 26 2.82 6.17 26.90
C ILE A 26 3.63 7.24 26.15
N LYS A 27 4.39 6.87 25.12
CA LYS A 27 5.17 7.83 24.32
C LYS A 27 4.27 8.80 23.55
N ILE A 28 3.19 8.30 22.95
CA ILE A 28 2.22 9.13 22.23
C ILE A 28 1.46 10.03 23.21
N VAL A 29 1.00 9.48 24.33
CA VAL A 29 0.28 10.25 25.37
C VAL A 29 1.18 11.34 25.96
N PHE A 30 2.42 11.02 26.30
CA PHE A 30 3.40 12.00 26.80
C PHE A 30 3.63 13.12 25.78
N MET A 31 3.90 12.76 24.51
CA MET A 31 4.09 13.73 23.44
C MET A 31 2.86 14.63 23.29
N PHE A 32 1.66 14.05 23.31
CA PHE A 32 0.42 14.79 23.15
C PHE A 32 0.16 15.77 24.30
N ILE A 33 0.31 15.32 25.55
CA ILE A 33 0.17 16.17 26.74
C ILE A 33 1.19 17.32 26.71
N ALA A 34 2.46 17.00 26.42
CA ALA A 34 3.49 18.03 26.31
C ALA A 34 3.19 19.05 25.20
N THR A 35 2.63 18.59 24.06
CA THR A 35 2.24 19.48 22.96
C THR A 35 1.09 20.41 23.34
N ILE A 36 0.14 19.95 24.17
CA ILE A 36 -0.91 20.83 24.75
C ILE A 36 -0.27 21.86 25.67
N VAL A 37 0.59 21.45 26.61
CA VAL A 37 1.25 22.37 27.55
C VAL A 37 2.06 23.42 26.80
N LEU A 38 2.86 23.01 25.82
CA LEU A 38 3.64 23.92 24.98
C LEU A 38 2.74 24.89 24.21
N GLY A 39 1.64 24.40 23.62
CA GLY A 39 0.66 25.24 22.92
C GLY A 39 0.05 26.30 23.83
N VAL A 40 -0.39 25.92 25.04
CA VAL A 40 -0.95 26.85 26.03
C VAL A 40 0.09 27.86 26.51
N VAL A 41 1.35 27.45 26.73
CA VAL A 41 2.43 28.36 27.14
C VAL A 41 2.73 29.39 26.04
N ILE A 42 2.75 28.95 24.78
CA ILE A 42 2.95 29.85 23.63
C ILE A 42 1.79 30.85 23.53
N ASP A 43 0.55 30.38 23.69
CA ASP A 43 -0.66 31.22 23.63
C ASP A 43 -0.70 32.23 24.79
N LEU A 44 -0.38 31.80 26.02
CA LEU A 44 -0.23 32.70 27.17
C LEU A 44 0.88 33.73 26.94
N GLY A 45 2.03 33.30 26.39
CA GLY A 45 3.12 34.20 26.03
C GLY A 45 2.72 35.27 25.02
N GLU A 46 1.83 34.93 24.09
CA GLU A 46 1.24 35.86 23.11
C GLU A 46 0.33 36.89 23.79
N THR A 47 -0.53 36.46 24.72
CA THR A 47 -1.42 37.38 25.46
C THR A 47 -0.69 38.42 26.32
N LEU A 48 0.58 38.18 26.66
CA LEU A 48 1.42 39.10 27.42
C LEU A 48 2.08 40.19 26.56
N LEU A 49 1.99 40.08 25.23
CA LEU A 49 2.51 41.10 24.32
C LEU A 49 1.56 42.31 24.25
N PRO A 50 2.07 43.53 24.02
CA PRO A 50 1.22 44.69 23.80
C PRO A 50 0.23 44.42 22.67
N GLN A 51 -1.07 44.44 22.99
CA GLN A 51 -2.15 44.29 22.02
C GLN A 51 -2.17 45.53 21.12
N GLY A 52 -1.54 45.44 19.96
CA GLY A 52 -1.63 46.43 18.87
C GLY A 52 -2.04 45.74 17.58
N ASP A 53 -2.51 46.49 16.60
CA ASP A 53 -3.00 45.96 15.31
C ASP A 53 -1.90 45.34 14.42
N ASP A 54 -0.64 45.34 14.88
CA ASP A 54 0.50 44.81 14.11
C ASP A 54 0.64 43.29 14.27
N TRP A 55 -0.11 42.56 13.44
CA TRP A 55 -0.04 41.09 13.32
C TRP A 55 1.40 40.56 13.16
N ARG A 56 2.34 41.35 12.64
CA ARG A 56 3.73 40.93 12.42
C ARG A 56 4.43 40.63 13.74
N LEU A 57 4.23 41.48 14.75
CA LEU A 57 4.83 41.31 16.07
C LEU A 57 4.30 40.06 16.77
N THR A 58 2.99 39.83 16.68
CA THR A 58 2.32 38.65 17.24
C THR A 58 2.86 37.36 16.64
N PHE A 59 2.90 37.25 15.30
CA PHE A 59 3.43 36.06 14.64
C PHE A 59 4.93 35.88 14.85
N ALA A 60 5.72 36.97 14.89
CA ALA A 60 7.16 36.91 15.16
C ALA A 60 7.45 36.39 16.56
N ALA A 61 6.77 36.93 17.57
CA ALA A 61 6.92 36.48 18.94
C ALA A 61 6.48 35.01 19.10
N ARG A 62 5.35 34.63 18.51
CA ARG A 62 4.88 33.23 18.51
C ARG A 62 5.87 32.30 17.83
N GLY A 63 6.42 32.69 16.68
CA GLY A 63 7.45 31.93 15.96
C GLY A 63 8.73 31.74 16.77
N VAL A 64 9.18 32.78 17.47
CA VAL A 64 10.34 32.71 18.38
C VAL A 64 10.04 31.77 19.55
N LEU A 65 8.89 31.90 20.22
CA LEU A 65 8.49 31.02 21.32
C LEU A 65 8.36 29.56 20.87
N ALA A 66 7.72 29.31 19.73
CA ALA A 66 7.60 27.98 19.15
C ALA A 66 8.98 27.37 18.83
N THR A 67 9.88 28.14 18.24
CA THR A 67 11.25 27.70 17.92
C THR A 67 12.04 27.37 19.20
N LEU A 68 11.97 28.22 20.22
CA LEU A 68 12.70 28.07 21.48
C LEU A 68 12.15 26.95 22.38
N LEU A 69 10.86 26.62 22.26
CA LEU A 69 10.23 25.61 23.11
C LEU A 69 10.08 24.26 22.42
N ILE A 70 9.64 24.24 21.16
CA ILE A 70 9.27 23.00 20.46
C ILE A 70 10.51 22.28 19.91
N LEU A 71 11.47 23.00 19.30
CA LEU A 71 12.67 22.33 18.76
C LEU A 71 13.53 21.70 19.86
N PRO A 72 13.86 22.37 20.98
CA PRO A 72 14.59 21.73 22.08
C PRO A 72 13.81 20.59 22.72
N PHE A 73 12.47 20.70 22.80
CA PHE A 73 11.63 19.62 23.30
C PHE A 73 11.67 18.38 22.39
N LEU A 74 11.57 18.55 21.07
CA LEU A 74 11.68 17.45 20.11
C LEU A 74 13.06 16.77 20.20
N LEU A 75 14.14 17.56 20.34
CA LEU A 75 15.50 17.03 20.56
C LEU A 75 15.64 16.31 21.91
N PHE A 76 14.98 16.80 22.96
CA PHE A 76 14.93 16.15 24.27
C PHE A 76 14.23 14.80 24.19
N VAL A 77 13.06 14.74 23.55
CA VAL A 77 12.30 13.49 23.32
C VAL A 77 13.14 12.49 22.53
N GLU A 78 13.84 12.94 21.48
CA GLU A 78 14.72 12.09 20.68
C GLU A 78 15.79 11.41 21.54
N ARG A 79 16.50 12.21 22.35
CA ARG A 79 17.58 11.73 23.24
C ARG A 79 17.06 10.81 24.33
N HIS A 80 15.92 11.15 24.94
CA HIS A 80 15.40 10.45 26.12
C HIS A 80 14.70 9.13 25.77
N PHE A 81 13.97 9.06 24.65
CA PHE A 81 13.28 7.84 24.22
C PHE A 81 14.13 6.93 23.31
N LYS A 82 15.45 7.15 23.25
CA LYS A 82 16.46 6.38 22.48
C LYS A 82 16.01 6.08 21.03
N HIS A 83 15.56 7.09 20.29
CA HIS A 83 15.31 6.91 18.86
C HIS A 83 16.63 6.89 18.08
N ARG A 84 17.23 5.71 17.90
CA ARG A 84 18.46 5.53 17.10
C ARG A 84 18.34 5.92 15.61
N ASN A 85 17.12 6.17 15.09
CA ASN A 85 16.88 6.37 13.65
C ASN A 85 16.17 7.70 13.31
N TRP A 86 16.36 8.78 14.08
CA TRP A 86 15.88 10.12 13.65
C TRP A 86 16.76 10.69 12.52
N LYS A 87 18.05 10.33 12.48
CA LYS A 87 19.01 10.75 11.46
C LYS A 87 18.83 10.09 10.09
N GLU A 88 18.28 8.87 10.03
CA GLU A 88 18.20 8.07 8.78
C GLU A 88 17.06 8.48 7.82
N ASN A 89 16.25 9.47 8.18
CA ASN A 89 15.35 10.14 7.25
C ASN A 89 15.15 11.55 7.79
N SER A 90 16.02 12.45 7.36
CA SER A 90 16.17 13.75 7.97
C SER A 90 14.88 14.55 7.78
N ILE A 91 14.23 14.81 8.90
CA ILE A 91 13.16 15.79 9.00
C ILE A 91 13.72 17.22 8.74
N PHE A 92 15.05 17.36 8.75
CA PHE A 92 15.79 18.60 8.59
C PHE A 92 16.32 18.85 7.17
N GLU A 93 16.48 17.84 6.29
CA GLU A 93 16.78 18.13 4.89
C GLU A 93 15.48 18.44 4.16
N ILE A 94 15.45 19.62 3.58
CA ILE A 94 14.30 20.14 2.85
C ILE A 94 14.18 19.38 1.53
N ASP A 95 13.09 18.63 1.36
CA ASP A 95 12.72 18.11 0.04
C ASP A 95 12.00 19.21 -0.75
N TRP A 96 12.79 20.05 -1.42
CA TRP A 96 12.32 21.19 -2.21
C TRP A 96 11.31 20.78 -3.28
N ARG A 97 11.45 19.57 -3.85
CA ARG A 97 10.51 19.08 -4.85
C ARG A 97 9.12 18.92 -4.24
N PHE A 98 9.01 18.20 -3.12
CA PHE A 98 7.71 18.01 -2.47
C PHE A 98 7.14 19.30 -1.86
N LEU A 99 7.99 20.18 -1.33
CA LEU A 99 7.56 21.49 -0.83
C LEU A 99 6.92 22.32 -1.95
N VAL A 100 7.63 22.52 -3.06
CA VAL A 100 7.15 23.36 -4.18
C VAL A 100 5.92 22.75 -4.83
N HIS A 101 5.90 21.44 -5.08
CA HIS A 101 4.73 20.82 -5.71
C HIS A 101 3.53 20.76 -4.77
N GLY A 102 3.73 20.58 -3.47
CA GLY A 102 2.66 20.67 -2.48
C GLY A 102 2.02 22.06 -2.46
N ALA A 103 2.84 23.12 -2.53
CA ALA A 103 2.36 24.50 -2.61
C ALA A 103 1.64 24.79 -3.94
N MET A 104 2.29 24.49 -5.08
CA MET A 104 1.78 24.83 -6.41
C MET A 104 0.53 24.05 -6.79
N ALA A 105 0.43 22.78 -6.40
CA ALA A 105 -0.72 21.95 -6.72
C ALA A 105 -2.01 22.40 -6.01
N TRP A 106 -1.89 23.16 -4.92
CA TRP A 106 -3.01 23.82 -4.28
C TRP A 106 -3.20 25.26 -4.78
N PHE A 107 -2.11 26.03 -4.89
CA PHE A 107 -2.16 27.44 -5.26
C PHE A 107 -2.74 27.68 -6.64
N ILE A 108 -2.37 26.86 -7.65
CA ILE A 108 -2.83 27.04 -9.03
C ILE A 108 -4.36 26.86 -9.13
N PRO A 109 -4.97 25.74 -8.69
CA PRO A 109 -6.43 25.59 -8.77
C PRO A 109 -7.18 26.63 -7.92
N ALA A 110 -6.68 26.99 -6.73
CA ALA A 110 -7.28 28.03 -5.90
C ALA A 110 -7.30 29.38 -6.64
N SER A 111 -6.19 29.77 -7.24
CA SER A 111 -6.06 31.01 -8.02
C SER A 111 -7.01 31.04 -9.21
N VAL A 112 -7.20 29.91 -9.90
CA VAL A 112 -8.18 29.77 -10.99
C VAL A 112 -9.61 29.99 -10.48
N ILE A 113 -9.99 29.38 -9.36
CA ILE A 113 -11.33 29.53 -8.78
C ILE A 113 -11.57 30.98 -8.34
N ILE A 114 -10.60 31.62 -7.69
CA ILE A 114 -10.68 33.04 -7.26
C ILE A 114 -10.83 33.95 -8.50
N THR A 115 -10.03 33.72 -9.53
CA THR A 115 -10.07 34.52 -10.78
C THR A 115 -11.42 34.36 -11.49
N ILE A 116 -11.92 33.14 -11.64
CA ILE A 116 -13.24 32.87 -12.24
C ILE A 116 -14.35 33.55 -11.41
N SER A 117 -14.29 33.42 -10.08
CA SER A 117 -15.25 34.04 -9.18
C SER A 117 -15.27 35.56 -9.32
N LYS A 118 -14.11 36.17 -9.56
CA LYS A 118 -14.00 37.61 -9.82
C LYS A 118 -14.58 38.00 -11.18
N VAL A 119 -14.22 37.28 -12.24
CA VAL A 119 -14.67 37.56 -13.61
C VAL A 119 -16.19 37.41 -13.77
N LEU A 120 -16.79 36.44 -13.09
CA LEU A 120 -18.25 36.20 -13.13
C LEU A 120 -19.04 37.12 -12.18
N GLY A 121 -18.37 38.03 -11.47
CA GLY A 121 -19.03 38.94 -10.52
C GLY A 121 -19.53 38.26 -9.24
N TRP A 122 -19.03 37.07 -8.91
CA TRP A 122 -19.36 36.34 -7.68
C TRP A 122 -18.48 36.73 -6.49
N SER A 123 -17.48 37.58 -6.70
CA SER A 123 -16.61 38.08 -5.64
C SER A 123 -16.14 39.50 -5.90
N VAL A 124 -15.82 40.20 -4.82
CA VAL A 124 -15.25 41.55 -4.84
C VAL A 124 -13.98 41.60 -4.01
N PHE A 125 -13.13 42.56 -4.35
CA PHE A 125 -12.00 42.97 -3.50
C PHE A 125 -12.37 44.36 -3.01
N LEU A 126 -12.48 44.53 -1.71
CA LEU A 126 -12.89 45.79 -1.10
C LEU A 126 -11.73 46.79 -0.97
N ALA A 127 -10.50 46.29 -0.94
CA ALA A 127 -9.29 47.11 -0.87
C ALA A 127 -8.56 47.14 -2.22
N ASP A 128 -8.16 48.34 -2.63
CA ASP A 128 -7.24 48.54 -3.76
C ASP A 128 -5.81 48.59 -3.22
N ILE A 129 -5.08 47.49 -3.40
CA ILE A 129 -3.75 47.28 -2.79
C ILE A 129 -2.71 47.18 -3.89
N SER A 130 -1.62 47.92 -3.74
CA SER A 130 -0.53 47.91 -4.70
C SER A 130 0.19 46.55 -4.74
N LEU A 131 0.71 46.17 -5.91
CA LEU A 131 1.47 44.92 -6.07
C LEU A 131 2.67 44.85 -5.11
N ILE A 132 3.32 45.99 -4.85
CA ILE A 132 4.46 46.09 -3.94
C ILE A 132 4.05 45.75 -2.50
N GLU A 133 2.88 46.22 -2.05
CA GLU A 133 2.36 45.89 -0.73
C GLU A 133 2.00 44.41 -0.61
N LEU A 134 1.37 43.81 -1.63
CA LEU A 134 1.05 42.38 -1.64
C LEU A 134 2.31 41.50 -1.58
N VAL A 135 3.35 41.87 -2.33
CA VAL A 135 4.64 41.18 -2.31
C VAL A 135 5.31 41.36 -0.95
N THR A 136 5.31 42.57 -0.39
CA THR A 136 5.90 42.85 0.93
C THR A 136 5.19 42.08 2.02
N HIS A 137 3.86 42.06 2.01
CA HIS A 137 3.03 41.27 2.93
C HIS A 137 3.41 39.79 2.86
N THR A 138 3.51 39.24 1.65
CA THR A 138 3.86 37.82 1.42
C THR A 138 5.26 37.48 1.94
N ILE A 139 6.27 38.30 1.60
CA ILE A 139 7.67 38.09 2.00
C ILE A 139 7.82 38.10 3.53
N ILE A 140 7.04 38.94 4.22
CA ILE A 140 7.05 39.01 5.68
C ILE A 140 6.21 37.87 6.28
N PHE A 141 5.03 37.59 5.74
CA PHE A 141 4.10 36.61 6.30
C PHE A 141 4.62 35.17 6.23
N VAL A 142 5.22 34.78 5.10
CA VAL A 142 5.64 33.38 4.87
C VAL A 142 6.63 32.87 5.92
N PRO A 143 7.76 33.54 6.21
CA PRO A 143 8.69 33.10 7.26
C PRO A 143 8.03 33.02 8.64
N LEU A 144 7.16 33.99 8.95
CA LEU A 144 6.48 34.10 10.23
C LEU A 144 5.50 32.94 10.46
N VAL A 145 4.65 32.63 9.48
CA VAL A 145 3.67 31.54 9.59
C VAL A 145 4.32 30.16 9.62
N ILE A 146 5.46 29.98 8.91
CA ILE A 146 6.25 28.74 8.96
C ILE A 146 6.69 28.44 10.38
N GLY A 147 7.36 29.41 11.03
CA GLY A 147 7.93 29.22 12.35
C GLY A 147 6.87 29.13 13.45
N ALA A 148 5.81 29.92 13.35
CA ALA A 148 4.78 30.00 14.39
C ALA A 148 3.82 28.80 14.42
N TYR A 149 3.46 28.25 13.25
CA TYR A 149 2.39 27.25 13.16
C TYR A 149 2.76 26.06 12.28
N VAL A 150 3.14 26.29 11.02
CA VAL A 150 3.19 25.22 10.01
C VAL A 150 4.25 24.18 10.37
N LEU A 151 5.49 24.61 10.61
CA LEU A 151 6.59 23.70 10.87
C LEU A 151 6.39 22.94 12.20
N PRO A 152 6.15 23.58 13.36
CA PRO A 152 5.97 22.86 14.62
C PRO A 152 4.88 21.79 14.57
N GLU A 153 3.71 22.12 14.02
CA GLU A 153 2.59 21.19 13.93
C GLU A 153 2.90 19.99 13.02
N GLU A 154 3.50 20.23 11.85
CA GLU A 154 3.89 19.15 10.94
C GLU A 154 4.95 18.23 11.56
N LEU A 155 5.92 18.80 12.28
CA LEU A 155 6.97 18.05 12.97
C LEU A 155 6.41 17.15 14.08
N ILE A 156 5.50 17.67 14.90
CA ILE A 156 4.93 16.91 16.01
C ILE A 156 3.96 15.84 15.51
N PHE A 157 2.95 16.22 14.75
CA PHE A 157 1.86 15.30 14.41
C PHE A 157 2.27 14.30 13.32
N ARG A 158 2.97 14.74 12.27
CA ARG A 158 3.32 13.90 11.10
C ARG A 158 4.74 13.37 11.22
N GLY A 159 5.67 14.19 11.72
CA GLY A 159 7.06 13.82 11.93
C GLY A 159 7.25 12.82 13.08
N TYR A 160 6.56 13.01 14.21
CA TYR A 160 6.70 12.15 15.40
C TYR A 160 5.50 11.22 15.64
N ILE A 161 4.30 11.76 15.87
CA ILE A 161 3.13 10.99 16.30
C ILE A 161 2.75 9.94 15.24
N GLN A 162 2.52 10.37 13.99
CA GLN A 162 2.18 9.45 12.91
C GLN A 162 3.30 8.46 12.60
N LYS A 163 4.56 8.91 12.54
CA LYS A 163 5.73 8.04 12.33
C LYS A 163 5.84 6.94 13.38
N ASN A 164 5.43 7.24 14.61
CA ASN A 164 5.40 6.28 15.68
C ASN A 164 4.18 5.36 15.55
N LEU A 165 2.98 5.91 15.30
CA LEU A 165 1.75 5.11 15.14
C LEU A 165 1.88 4.09 14.00
N SER A 166 2.54 4.46 12.91
CA SER A 166 2.74 3.59 11.74
C SER A 166 3.66 2.40 11.99
N LYS A 167 4.39 2.36 13.12
CA LYS A 167 5.20 1.18 13.51
C LYS A 167 4.34 0.03 14.04
N SER A 168 3.25 0.36 14.72
CA SER A 168 2.41 -0.64 15.41
C SER A 168 1.02 -0.80 14.79
N LEU A 169 0.55 0.21 14.06
CA LEU A 169 -0.77 0.21 13.42
C LEU A 169 -0.67 0.08 11.89
N SER A 170 -1.79 -0.34 11.27
CA SER A 170 -1.98 -0.21 9.84
C SER A 170 -2.09 1.27 9.44
N VAL A 171 -2.00 1.55 8.14
CA VAL A 171 -1.90 2.93 7.60
C VAL A 171 -3.04 3.82 8.08
N TRP A 172 -4.29 3.34 7.99
CA TRP A 172 -5.47 4.16 8.27
C TRP A 172 -5.70 4.49 9.75
N PRO A 173 -5.62 3.54 10.70
CA PRO A 173 -5.68 3.87 12.11
C PRO A 173 -4.59 4.86 12.52
N SER A 174 -3.38 4.75 11.94
CA SER A 174 -2.31 5.71 12.17
C SER A 174 -2.69 7.12 11.69
N ILE A 175 -3.32 7.24 10.52
CA ILE A 175 -3.73 8.54 9.95
C ILE A 175 -4.92 9.14 10.72
N PHE A 176 -5.91 8.34 11.13
CA PHE A 176 -7.05 8.86 11.87
C PHE A 176 -6.72 9.24 13.30
N LEU A 177 -5.90 8.45 14.00
CA LEU A 177 -5.51 8.76 15.37
C LEU A 177 -4.67 10.05 15.40
N GLN A 178 -3.69 10.21 14.50
CA GLN A 178 -2.94 11.48 14.44
C GLN A 178 -3.82 12.67 14.07
N ALA A 179 -4.79 12.49 13.15
CA ALA A 179 -5.71 13.55 12.76
C ALA A 179 -6.65 13.95 13.90
N GLY A 180 -7.13 12.96 14.67
CA GLY A 180 -7.95 13.16 15.85
C GLY A 180 -7.19 13.90 16.95
N LEU A 181 -5.94 13.50 17.22
CA LEU A 181 -5.06 14.21 18.16
C LEU A 181 -4.76 15.64 17.70
N PHE A 182 -4.44 15.83 16.41
CA PHE A 182 -4.22 17.16 15.82
C PHE A 182 -5.45 18.07 15.99
N THR A 183 -6.64 17.53 15.70
CA THR A 183 -7.91 18.26 15.86
C THR A 183 -8.15 18.61 17.32
N LEU A 184 -8.04 17.64 18.23
CA LEU A 184 -8.24 17.85 19.67
C LEU A 184 -7.29 18.91 20.22
N TRP A 185 -6.00 18.83 19.88
CA TRP A 185 -5.02 19.83 20.25
C TRP A 185 -5.39 21.22 19.73
N GLY A 186 -5.77 21.34 18.46
CA GLY A 186 -6.18 22.62 17.87
C GLY A 186 -7.40 23.24 18.56
N GLN A 187 -8.35 22.42 19.02
CA GLN A 187 -9.51 22.93 19.77
C GLN A 187 -9.12 23.40 21.17
N ILE A 188 -8.24 22.66 21.86
CA ILE A 188 -7.79 23.00 23.22
C ILE A 188 -6.96 24.29 23.21
N VAL A 189 -6.00 24.41 22.29
CA VAL A 189 -5.08 25.56 22.25
C VAL A 189 -5.77 26.83 21.78
N ASN A 190 -6.67 26.76 20.79
CA ASN A 190 -7.37 27.95 20.31
C ASN A 190 -8.53 28.39 21.23
N GLY A 191 -8.97 27.54 22.16
CA GLY A 191 -9.98 27.89 23.17
C GLY A 191 -11.43 27.99 22.68
N TYR A 192 -11.73 27.70 21.40
CA TYR A 192 -13.09 27.67 20.86
C TYR A 192 -13.36 26.43 20.00
N PHE A 193 -14.57 25.88 20.15
CA PHE A 193 -14.97 24.62 19.52
C PHE A 193 -15.70 24.82 18.18
N ASN A 194 -14.99 25.30 17.16
CA ASN A 194 -15.54 25.48 15.81
C ASN A 194 -14.65 24.81 14.75
N GLY A 195 -15.24 24.42 13.62
CA GLY A 195 -14.51 23.87 12.48
C GLY A 195 -13.88 22.49 12.71
N ILE A 196 -14.34 21.73 13.72
CA ILE A 196 -13.80 20.41 14.09
C ILE A 196 -13.71 19.47 12.87
N GLY A 197 -14.80 19.39 12.09
CA GLY A 197 -14.84 18.53 10.91
C GLY A 197 -13.79 18.91 9.87
N THR A 198 -13.65 20.20 9.60
CA THR A 198 -12.67 20.74 8.65
C THR A 198 -11.23 20.49 9.11
N LEU A 199 -10.91 20.77 10.38
CA LEU A 199 -9.60 20.50 10.97
C LEU A 199 -9.24 19.01 10.93
N PHE A 200 -10.21 18.13 11.19
CA PHE A 200 -10.02 16.69 11.09
C PHE A 200 -9.75 16.24 9.66
N ILE A 201 -10.50 16.76 8.68
CA ILE A 201 -10.28 16.48 7.25
C ILE A 201 -8.87 16.90 6.82
N TYR A 202 -8.44 18.12 7.19
CA TYR A 202 -7.07 18.57 6.96
C TYR A 202 -6.05 17.63 7.63
N GLY A 203 -6.28 17.27 8.89
CA GLY A 203 -5.46 16.30 9.63
C GLY A 203 -5.27 15.00 8.86
N VAL A 204 -6.36 14.42 8.35
CA VAL A 204 -6.35 13.19 7.54
C VAL A 204 -5.56 13.41 6.24
N PHE A 205 -5.81 14.52 5.54
CA PHE A 205 -5.17 14.83 4.27
C PHE A 205 -3.65 15.00 4.38
N PHE A 206 -3.19 15.76 5.38
CA PHE A 206 -1.76 15.90 5.66
C PHE A 206 -1.12 14.56 6.06
N GLY A 207 -1.84 13.73 6.82
CA GLY A 207 -1.41 12.38 7.15
C GLY A 207 -1.28 11.48 5.93
N LEU A 208 -2.16 11.63 4.94
CA LEU A 208 -2.08 10.92 3.66
C LEU A 208 -0.85 11.34 2.85
N LEU A 209 -0.61 12.64 2.68
CA LEU A 209 0.58 13.14 1.99
C LEU A 209 1.85 12.61 2.66
N ARG A 210 1.92 12.63 4.00
CA ARG A 210 3.04 12.09 4.76
C ARG A 210 3.25 10.59 4.52
N ASN A 211 2.18 9.83 4.39
CA ASN A 211 2.26 8.39 4.10
C ASN A 211 2.76 8.14 2.68
N MET A 212 2.35 8.96 1.70
CA MET A 212 2.71 8.82 0.30
C MET A 212 4.16 9.25 -0.01
N THR A 213 4.67 10.29 0.64
CA THR A 213 5.99 10.86 0.34
C THR A 213 7.09 10.36 1.26
N GLY A 214 6.73 9.76 2.41
CA GLY A 214 7.69 9.40 3.44
C GLY A 214 8.24 10.60 4.24
N ASN A 215 7.83 11.84 3.95
CA ASN A 215 8.31 13.07 4.59
C ASN A 215 7.17 14.11 4.81
N VAL A 216 7.46 15.19 5.53
CA VAL A 216 6.45 16.22 5.89
C VAL A 216 6.35 17.37 4.88
N TRP A 217 7.29 17.47 3.94
CA TRP A 217 7.48 18.68 3.13
C TRP A 217 6.33 18.97 2.15
N ALA A 218 5.68 17.94 1.62
CA ALA A 218 4.46 18.12 0.81
C ALA A 218 3.31 18.77 1.62
N GLY A 219 3.13 18.34 2.88
CA GLY A 219 2.15 18.94 3.79
C GLY A 219 2.50 20.37 4.17
N ILE A 220 3.78 20.64 4.44
CA ILE A 220 4.29 22.00 4.72
C ILE A 220 4.03 22.93 3.53
N GLY A 221 4.41 22.54 2.32
CA GLY A 221 4.19 23.35 1.12
C GLY A 221 2.70 23.65 0.88
N LEU A 222 1.86 22.63 1.01
CA LEU A 222 0.41 22.77 0.92
C LEU A 222 -0.15 23.77 1.95
N ARG A 223 0.22 23.62 3.23
CA ARG A 223 -0.19 24.54 4.29
C ARG A 223 0.26 25.97 4.05
N LEU A 224 1.48 26.14 3.55
CA LEU A 224 2.00 27.46 3.23
C LEU A 224 1.18 28.15 2.15
N ALA A 225 0.81 27.43 1.09
CA ALA A 225 -0.06 27.96 0.06
C ALA A 225 -1.42 28.37 0.64
N ILE A 226 -2.06 27.49 1.42
CA ILE A 226 -3.35 27.77 2.08
C ILE A 226 -3.27 29.02 2.96
N SER A 227 -2.36 29.04 3.94
CA SER A 227 -2.24 30.14 4.90
C SER A 227 -1.90 31.47 4.24
N THR A 228 -0.99 31.46 3.26
CA THR A 228 -0.58 32.68 2.55
C THR A 228 -1.70 33.22 1.68
N THR A 229 -2.41 32.35 0.95
CA THR A 229 -3.56 32.77 0.13
C THR A 229 -4.67 33.35 0.99
N PHE A 230 -5.07 32.72 2.08
CA PHE A 230 -6.12 33.27 2.94
C PHE A 230 -5.70 34.56 3.65
N SER A 231 -4.42 34.70 4.01
CA SER A 231 -3.88 35.95 4.53
C SER A 231 -3.99 37.09 3.51
N LEU A 232 -3.61 36.84 2.25
CA LEU A 232 -3.71 37.81 1.17
C LEU A 232 -5.17 38.16 0.83
N LEU A 233 -6.06 37.17 0.77
CA LEU A 233 -7.48 37.40 0.53
C LEU A 233 -8.09 38.27 1.63
N GLY A 234 -7.75 38.01 2.90
CA GLY A 234 -8.15 38.85 4.02
C GLY A 234 -7.58 40.26 3.91
N TYR A 235 -6.30 40.39 3.57
CA TYR A 235 -5.64 41.70 3.39
C TYR A 235 -6.30 42.53 2.28
N MET A 236 -6.69 41.91 1.16
CA MET A 236 -7.38 42.55 0.04
C MET A 236 -8.89 42.78 0.27
N GLY A 237 -9.43 42.40 1.43
CA GLY A 237 -10.86 42.46 1.70
C GLY A 237 -11.67 41.66 0.69
N TYR A 238 -11.23 40.44 0.37
CA TYR A 238 -11.93 39.57 -0.56
C TYR A 238 -13.23 39.07 0.05
N GLU A 239 -14.36 39.39 -0.59
CA GLU A 239 -15.68 38.94 -0.18
C GLU A 239 -16.41 38.26 -1.32
N MET A 240 -17.05 37.12 -1.00
CA MET A 240 -17.91 36.39 -1.93
C MET A 240 -19.33 36.95 -1.86
N ILE A 241 -19.96 37.16 -3.02
CA ILE A 241 -21.29 37.75 -3.14
C ILE A 241 -22.31 36.70 -3.59
N GLY A 242 -23.52 36.80 -3.03
CA GLY A 242 -24.69 36.05 -3.48
C GLY A 242 -24.81 34.65 -2.88
N SER A 243 -25.81 33.90 -3.36
CA SER A 243 -26.21 32.60 -2.79
C SER A 243 -25.16 31.49 -2.93
N MET A 244 -24.17 31.65 -3.81
CA MET A 244 -23.09 30.68 -4.05
C MET A 244 -21.86 30.86 -3.16
N ALA A 245 -21.82 31.91 -2.31
CA ALA A 245 -20.64 32.26 -1.51
C ALA A 245 -20.12 31.10 -0.64
N GLY A 246 -21.01 30.41 0.08
CA GLY A 246 -20.63 29.28 0.94
C GLY A 246 -20.08 28.08 0.14
N PHE A 247 -20.66 27.79 -1.02
CA PHE A 247 -20.20 26.72 -1.90
C PHE A 247 -18.81 27.02 -2.47
N LEU A 248 -18.60 28.25 -2.96
CA LEU A 248 -17.33 28.66 -3.57
C LEU A 248 -16.20 28.75 -2.55
N ASN A 249 -16.46 29.24 -1.32
CA ASN A 249 -15.48 29.19 -0.23
C ASN A 249 -15.04 27.74 0.06
N THR A 250 -16.01 26.84 0.16
CA THR A 250 -15.74 25.40 0.35
C THR A 250 -14.97 24.81 -0.84
N ALA A 251 -15.28 25.23 -2.07
CA ALA A 251 -14.63 24.75 -3.27
C ALA A 251 -13.16 25.19 -3.36
N ILE A 252 -12.84 26.43 -2.98
CA ILE A 252 -11.46 26.96 -2.90
C ILE A 252 -10.64 26.14 -1.90
N GLU A 253 -11.24 25.68 -0.81
CA GLU A 253 -10.54 24.85 0.17
C GLU A 253 -10.36 23.40 -0.30
N ILE A 254 -11.44 22.75 -0.76
CA ILE A 254 -11.47 21.30 -0.96
C ILE A 254 -10.93 20.86 -2.31
N LEU A 255 -11.29 21.53 -3.42
CA LEU A 255 -10.91 21.08 -4.77
C LEU A 255 -9.39 21.07 -4.97
N PRO A 256 -8.62 22.08 -4.53
CA PRO A 256 -7.18 22.06 -4.71
C PRO A 256 -6.46 21.02 -3.83
N LEU A 257 -7.10 20.51 -2.76
CA LEU A 257 -6.59 19.34 -2.03
C LEU A 257 -6.57 18.11 -2.94
N PHE A 258 -7.65 17.84 -3.69
CA PHE A 258 -7.66 16.72 -4.64
C PHE A 258 -6.56 16.86 -5.70
N ALA A 259 -6.37 18.06 -6.26
CA ALA A 259 -5.29 18.31 -7.21
C ALA A 259 -3.90 18.03 -6.59
N THR A 260 -3.69 18.47 -5.35
CA THR A 260 -2.46 18.20 -4.59
C THR A 260 -2.24 16.70 -4.40
N TYR A 261 -3.27 15.95 -4.04
CA TYR A 261 -3.18 14.49 -3.92
C TYR A 261 -2.71 13.84 -5.22
N PHE A 262 -3.32 14.21 -6.35
CA PHE A 262 -2.94 13.65 -7.66
C PHE A 262 -1.51 14.01 -8.07
N VAL A 263 -1.10 15.26 -7.93
CA VAL A 263 0.27 15.69 -8.26
C VAL A 263 1.30 14.96 -7.40
N ILE A 264 1.06 14.91 -6.08
CA ILE A 264 1.99 14.27 -5.14
C ILE A 264 2.02 12.75 -5.32
N SER A 265 0.88 12.10 -5.60
CA SER A 265 0.85 10.67 -5.91
C SER A 265 1.72 10.33 -7.13
N ARG A 266 1.62 11.13 -8.19
CA ARG A 266 2.41 10.94 -9.42
C ARG A 266 3.90 11.17 -9.18
N LEU A 267 4.26 12.22 -8.43
CA LEU A 267 5.66 12.53 -8.10
C LEU A 267 6.28 11.48 -7.18
N SER A 268 5.53 10.97 -6.21
CA SER A 268 6.00 9.88 -5.35
C SER A 268 6.31 8.62 -6.18
N ARG A 269 5.43 8.27 -7.12
CA ARG A 269 5.67 7.17 -8.08
C ARG A 269 6.93 7.42 -8.93
N GLN A 270 7.11 8.64 -9.45
CA GLN A 270 8.26 8.98 -10.30
C GLN A 270 9.60 9.04 -9.55
N LYS A 271 9.65 9.65 -8.36
CA LYS A 271 10.84 9.70 -7.51
C LYS A 271 11.27 8.28 -7.15
N SER A 272 10.31 7.42 -6.85
CA SER A 272 10.58 6.02 -6.63
C SER A 272 11.20 5.39 -7.88
N ASN A 273 10.60 5.53 -9.07
CA ASN A 273 11.17 5.03 -10.34
C ASN A 273 12.61 5.48 -10.63
N GLN A 274 13.05 6.68 -10.19
CA GLN A 274 14.43 7.15 -10.39
C GLN A 274 15.45 6.60 -9.38
N LEU A 275 15.07 6.38 -8.12
CA LEU A 275 15.93 5.75 -7.09
C LEU A 275 16.05 4.23 -7.31
N LEU A 276 15.00 3.65 -7.88
CA LEU A 276 14.75 2.23 -8.04
C LEU A 276 15.76 1.48 -8.93
N ASN A 277 16.31 2.12 -9.97
CA ASN A 277 17.27 1.46 -10.86
C ASN A 277 18.59 1.05 -10.16
N GLY A 278 18.87 1.56 -8.95
CA GLY A 278 20.12 1.27 -8.23
C GLY A 278 19.97 0.81 -6.78
N GLU A 279 18.95 1.28 -6.04
CA GLU A 279 18.82 0.99 -4.60
C GLU A 279 17.93 -0.21 -4.27
N LEU A 280 16.91 -0.53 -5.07
CA LEU A 280 16.00 -1.66 -4.80
C LEU A 280 16.76 -2.99 -4.74
N LEU A 281 17.51 -3.26 -5.82
CA LEU A 281 18.37 -4.43 -5.91
C LEU A 281 19.48 -4.40 -4.85
N LYS A 282 20.02 -3.23 -4.51
CA LYS A 282 21.02 -3.11 -3.44
C LYS A 282 20.44 -3.34 -2.06
N GLN A 283 19.21 -2.95 -1.77
CA GLN A 283 18.61 -3.17 -0.44
C GLN A 283 18.28 -4.64 -0.23
N VAL A 284 17.68 -5.30 -1.23
CA VAL A 284 17.45 -6.75 -1.19
C VAL A 284 18.78 -7.52 -1.21
N ARG A 285 19.78 -7.08 -2.00
CA ARG A 285 21.15 -7.63 -1.97
C ARG A 285 21.94 -7.27 -0.70
N SER A 286 21.61 -6.19 0.02
CA SER A 286 22.26 -5.85 1.29
C SER A 286 21.64 -6.61 2.46
N TYR A 287 20.35 -6.96 2.37
CA TYR A 287 19.71 -7.96 3.23
C TYR A 287 20.39 -9.33 3.04
N HIS A 288 20.79 -9.66 1.81
CA HIS A 288 21.67 -10.81 1.53
C HIS A 288 23.01 -10.78 2.26
N GLU A 289 23.57 -9.59 2.54
CA GLU A 289 24.89 -9.44 3.19
C GLU A 289 24.82 -9.24 4.71
N THR A 290 23.66 -8.90 5.28
CA THR A 290 23.52 -8.64 6.72
C THR A 290 22.45 -9.48 7.39
N LYS A 291 22.91 -10.27 8.38
CA LYS A 291 22.22 -11.28 9.21
C LYS A 291 21.95 -12.63 8.54
N LYS A 292 22.94 -13.54 8.67
CA LYS A 292 22.65 -14.95 9.00
C LYS A 292 21.88 -14.99 10.32
N ILE A 293 20.57 -14.83 10.29
CA ILE A 293 19.74 -15.49 11.29
C ILE A 293 19.78 -16.95 10.85
N ASN A 294 20.40 -17.82 11.66
CA ASN A 294 20.29 -19.26 11.51
C ASN A 294 18.82 -19.63 11.72
N ASN A 295 18.01 -19.51 10.68
CA ASN A 295 16.77 -20.23 10.58
C ASN A 295 17.10 -21.45 9.72
N ASP A 296 17.45 -22.56 10.36
CA ASP A 296 17.84 -23.83 9.72
C ASP A 296 16.66 -24.50 8.97
N LYS A 297 15.63 -23.72 8.56
CA LYS A 297 14.43 -24.20 7.89
C LYS A 297 14.02 -23.14 6.86
N GLY A 298 14.30 -23.39 5.59
CA GLY A 298 13.70 -22.67 4.47
C GLY A 298 12.16 -22.78 4.44
N LEU A 299 11.54 -22.36 3.34
CA LEU A 299 10.07 -22.39 3.22
C LEU A 299 9.53 -23.82 3.44
N THR A 300 8.52 -23.96 4.32
CA THR A 300 7.81 -25.24 4.46
C THR A 300 7.02 -25.55 3.19
N GLN A 301 6.36 -24.53 2.64
CA GLN A 301 5.66 -24.60 1.35
C GLN A 301 6.41 -23.83 0.28
N LYS A 302 7.19 -24.57 -0.52
CA LYS A 302 7.83 -24.09 -1.76
C LYS A 302 6.80 -24.19 -2.88
N GLY A 303 6.12 -23.08 -3.14
CA GLY A 303 4.87 -23.05 -3.88
C GLY A 303 4.93 -22.35 -5.23
N ILE A 304 3.99 -22.70 -6.10
CA ILE A 304 3.64 -21.98 -7.33
C ILE A 304 2.11 -21.96 -7.50
N SER A 305 1.59 -20.90 -8.11
CA SER A 305 0.18 -20.80 -8.47
C SER A 305 -0.08 -21.35 -9.88
N TYR A 306 -1.22 -22.00 -10.06
CA TYR A 306 -1.61 -22.65 -11.32
C TYR A 306 -3.07 -22.34 -11.65
N ASP A 307 -3.26 -21.66 -12.79
CA ASP A 307 -4.58 -21.28 -13.30
C ASP A 307 -5.21 -22.45 -14.07
N VAL A 308 -6.39 -22.90 -13.65
CA VAL A 308 -7.18 -23.92 -14.38
C VAL A 308 -8.13 -23.30 -15.42
N GLY A 309 -8.14 -21.98 -15.50
CA GLY A 309 -9.05 -21.18 -16.30
C GLY A 309 -9.66 -20.07 -15.45
N THR A 310 -9.31 -18.84 -15.76
CA THR A 310 -9.85 -17.62 -15.17
C THR A 310 -10.31 -16.69 -16.29
N SER A 311 -11.46 -16.07 -16.08
CA SER A 311 -12.04 -15.08 -16.99
C SER A 311 -11.96 -13.71 -16.34
N TYR A 312 -11.03 -12.87 -16.79
CA TYR A 312 -10.83 -11.53 -16.22
C TYR A 312 -11.85 -10.52 -16.78
N VAL A 313 -12.27 -10.73 -18.02
CA VAL A 313 -13.27 -9.93 -18.73
C VAL A 313 -14.27 -10.85 -19.45
N PRO A 314 -15.54 -10.41 -19.63
CA PRO A 314 -16.55 -11.24 -20.30
C PRO A 314 -16.08 -11.74 -21.68
N GLY A 315 -16.18 -13.05 -21.92
CA GLY A 315 -15.80 -13.67 -23.19
C GLY A 315 -14.33 -14.10 -23.29
N GLN A 316 -13.47 -13.71 -22.33
CA GLN A 316 -12.08 -14.18 -22.26
C GLN A 316 -11.94 -15.40 -21.34
N SER A 317 -11.00 -16.29 -21.65
CA SER A 317 -10.54 -17.37 -20.76
C SER A 317 -9.03 -17.52 -20.89
N SER A 318 -8.33 -17.65 -19.77
CA SER A 318 -6.88 -17.91 -19.76
C SER A 318 -6.51 -19.32 -20.22
N ARG A 319 -7.48 -20.25 -20.17
CA ARG A 319 -7.39 -21.62 -20.72
C ARG A 319 -8.69 -21.96 -21.44
N PRO A 320 -8.87 -21.52 -22.70
CA PRO A 320 -10.07 -21.82 -23.48
C PRO A 320 -10.33 -23.33 -23.57
N ASN A 321 -9.29 -24.10 -23.87
CA ASN A 321 -9.34 -25.55 -23.95
C ASN A 321 -8.71 -26.18 -22.70
N TRP A 322 -9.19 -27.37 -22.32
CA TRP A 322 -8.72 -28.07 -21.13
C TRP A 322 -8.42 -29.53 -21.45
N TYR A 323 -7.14 -29.87 -21.37
CA TYR A 323 -6.59 -31.18 -21.69
C TYR A 323 -5.99 -31.79 -20.42
N PRO A 324 -6.67 -32.76 -19.76
CA PRO A 324 -6.21 -33.34 -18.51
C PRO A 324 -4.81 -33.95 -18.57
N GLU A 325 -4.41 -34.49 -19.72
CA GLU A 325 -3.07 -35.02 -19.97
C GLU A 325 -1.98 -33.95 -19.96
N VAL A 326 -2.27 -32.76 -20.49
CA VAL A 326 -1.37 -31.60 -20.44
C VAL A 326 -1.24 -31.13 -19.01
N MET A 327 -2.36 -30.97 -18.30
CA MET A 327 -2.36 -30.59 -16.87
C MET A 327 -1.54 -31.58 -16.02
N ARG A 328 -1.70 -32.89 -16.22
CA ARG A 328 -0.90 -33.91 -15.49
C ARG A 328 0.60 -33.75 -15.76
N ARG A 329 0.99 -33.49 -17.01
CA ARG A 329 2.40 -33.26 -17.37
C ARG A 329 2.93 -31.96 -16.73
N GLU A 330 2.14 -30.90 -16.71
CA GLU A 330 2.51 -29.62 -16.09
C GLU A 330 2.68 -29.77 -14.56
N ILE A 331 1.80 -30.53 -13.90
CA ILE A 331 1.96 -30.88 -12.47
C ILE A 331 3.25 -31.67 -12.22
N GLN A 332 3.60 -32.62 -13.10
CA GLN A 332 4.86 -33.36 -13.00
C GLN A 332 6.07 -32.42 -13.14
N VAL A 333 6.06 -31.49 -14.10
CA VAL A 333 7.11 -30.47 -14.23
C VAL A 333 7.21 -29.62 -12.97
N ILE A 334 6.09 -29.18 -12.41
CA ILE A 334 6.05 -28.38 -11.17
C ILE A 334 6.71 -29.13 -10.00
N ARG A 335 6.43 -30.42 -9.85
CA ARG A 335 7.01 -31.21 -8.76
C ARG A 335 8.47 -31.58 -9.02
N ASP A 336 8.75 -32.14 -10.19
CA ASP A 336 9.99 -32.85 -10.47
C ASP A 336 11.11 -31.93 -10.96
N GLU A 337 10.76 -30.90 -11.75
CA GLU A 337 11.75 -29.97 -12.32
C GLU A 337 11.85 -28.66 -11.55
N LEU A 338 10.71 -28.09 -11.10
CA LEU A 338 10.71 -26.88 -10.27
C LEU A 338 10.95 -27.20 -8.78
N HIS A 339 10.90 -28.48 -8.39
CA HIS A 339 11.06 -28.92 -7.01
C HIS A 339 10.05 -28.28 -6.03
N CYS A 340 8.89 -27.85 -6.53
CA CYS A 340 7.80 -27.39 -5.68
C CYS A 340 7.25 -28.55 -4.86
N ASN A 341 6.90 -28.28 -3.61
CA ASN A 341 6.21 -29.23 -2.74
C ASN A 341 4.74 -28.84 -2.48
N SER A 342 4.35 -27.67 -2.95
CA SER A 342 3.01 -27.10 -2.76
C SER A 342 2.54 -26.41 -4.04
N ILE A 343 1.22 -26.36 -4.26
CA ILE A 343 0.60 -25.69 -5.40
C ILE A 343 -0.68 -24.98 -4.96
N LEU A 344 -0.87 -23.75 -5.42
CA LEU A 344 -2.12 -23.01 -5.28
C LEU A 344 -2.89 -23.10 -6.59
N ILE A 345 -4.00 -23.80 -6.59
CA ILE A 345 -4.81 -24.06 -7.77
C ILE A 345 -6.01 -23.11 -7.74
N PHE A 346 -6.13 -22.26 -8.75
CA PHE A 346 -7.19 -21.26 -8.85
C PHE A 346 -7.89 -21.27 -10.21
N GLY A 347 -9.13 -20.78 -10.22
CA GLY A 347 -9.94 -20.67 -11.43
C GLY A 347 -11.43 -20.55 -11.10
N ASN A 348 -12.26 -20.40 -12.15
CA ASN A 348 -13.71 -20.25 -12.01
C ASN A 348 -14.50 -21.58 -12.14
N ASP A 349 -13.95 -22.58 -12.85
CA ASP A 349 -14.60 -23.86 -13.09
C ASP A 349 -14.32 -24.88 -11.96
N LEU A 350 -15.37 -25.26 -11.22
CA LEU A 350 -15.29 -26.22 -10.12
C LEU A 350 -14.77 -27.60 -10.54
N LYS A 351 -15.15 -28.09 -11.73
CA LYS A 351 -14.73 -29.41 -12.20
C LYS A 351 -13.23 -29.42 -12.47
N ARG A 352 -12.72 -28.40 -13.17
CA ARG A 352 -11.27 -28.26 -13.45
C ARG A 352 -10.47 -28.08 -12.17
N LEU A 353 -10.98 -27.29 -11.21
CA LEU A 353 -10.38 -27.13 -9.88
C LEU A 353 -10.20 -28.48 -9.16
N VAL A 354 -11.27 -29.29 -9.11
CA VAL A 354 -11.24 -30.59 -8.42
C VAL A 354 -10.35 -31.60 -9.14
N GLU A 355 -10.41 -31.66 -10.47
CA GLU A 355 -9.59 -32.56 -11.28
C GLU A 355 -8.10 -32.25 -11.11
N CYS A 356 -7.71 -30.98 -11.21
CA CYS A 356 -6.32 -30.54 -11.01
C CYS A 356 -5.85 -30.81 -9.57
N ALA A 357 -6.70 -30.52 -8.58
CA ALA A 357 -6.38 -30.78 -7.18
C ALA A 357 -6.15 -32.26 -6.88
N GLU A 358 -6.99 -33.15 -7.43
CA GLU A 358 -6.82 -34.59 -7.24
C GLU A 358 -5.51 -35.10 -7.85
N GLU A 359 -5.12 -34.63 -9.04
CA GLU A 359 -3.85 -35.01 -9.68
C GLU A 359 -2.62 -34.46 -8.94
N ALA A 360 -2.69 -33.24 -8.42
CA ALA A 360 -1.64 -32.66 -7.60
C ALA A 360 -1.46 -33.43 -6.27
N LEU A 361 -2.57 -33.79 -5.61
CA LEU A 361 -2.56 -34.58 -4.37
C LEU A 361 -1.99 -35.98 -4.59
N LYS A 362 -2.38 -36.67 -5.67
CA LYS A 362 -1.80 -37.97 -6.06
C LYS A 362 -0.29 -37.88 -6.29
N SER A 363 0.17 -36.74 -6.81
CA SER A 363 1.58 -36.46 -7.05
C SER A 363 2.36 -36.14 -5.78
N GLY A 364 1.69 -36.01 -4.62
CA GLY A 364 2.30 -35.76 -3.31
C GLY A 364 2.41 -34.28 -2.94
N LEU A 365 1.89 -33.37 -3.75
CA LEU A 365 1.92 -31.93 -3.47
C LEU A 365 0.91 -31.55 -2.38
N TYR A 366 1.22 -30.52 -1.60
CA TYR A 366 0.21 -29.82 -0.81
C TYR A 366 -0.60 -28.87 -1.69
N VAL A 367 -1.93 -28.98 -1.64
CA VAL A 367 -2.83 -28.18 -2.48
C VAL A 367 -3.55 -27.11 -1.67
N TRP A 368 -3.44 -25.85 -2.11
CA TRP A 368 -4.38 -24.79 -1.77
C TRP A 368 -5.40 -24.65 -2.89
N LEU A 369 -6.65 -25.02 -2.62
CA LEU A 369 -7.74 -24.79 -3.57
C LEU A 369 -8.29 -23.38 -3.40
N GLN A 370 -8.45 -22.62 -4.49
CA GLN A 370 -8.96 -21.24 -4.43
C GLN A 370 -10.02 -20.98 -5.52
N PRO A 371 -11.29 -20.78 -5.16
CA PRO A 371 -12.29 -20.31 -6.12
C PRO A 371 -12.01 -18.86 -6.54
N ARG A 372 -12.07 -18.57 -7.83
CA ARG A 372 -11.90 -17.21 -8.37
C ARG A 372 -13.04 -16.86 -9.33
N LEU A 373 -14.10 -16.25 -8.77
CA LEU A 373 -15.22 -15.72 -9.55
C LEU A 373 -15.10 -14.20 -9.73
N MET A 374 -14.53 -13.81 -10.87
CA MET A 374 -14.34 -12.41 -11.25
C MET A 374 -15.68 -11.69 -11.43
N ASN A 375 -15.77 -10.47 -10.89
CA ASN A 375 -16.94 -9.59 -10.97
C ASN A 375 -18.26 -10.18 -10.43
N SER A 376 -18.19 -11.20 -9.58
CA SER A 376 -19.35 -11.86 -9.00
C SER A 376 -20.09 -11.01 -7.97
N GLN A 377 -21.37 -11.33 -7.75
CA GLN A 377 -22.12 -10.84 -6.59
C GLN A 377 -21.74 -11.63 -5.32
N GLN A 378 -21.92 -11.03 -4.13
CA GLN A 378 -21.57 -11.72 -2.87
C GLN A 378 -22.30 -13.04 -2.67
N THR A 379 -23.57 -13.11 -3.07
CA THR A 379 -24.40 -14.33 -2.95
C THR A 379 -23.88 -15.45 -3.84
N GLU A 380 -23.48 -15.12 -5.06
CA GLU A 380 -22.90 -16.04 -6.03
C GLU A 380 -21.53 -16.55 -5.55
N MET A 381 -20.65 -15.64 -5.11
CA MET A 381 -19.33 -16.00 -4.56
C MET A 381 -19.46 -16.94 -3.37
N ILE A 382 -20.36 -16.65 -2.42
CA ILE A 382 -20.59 -17.51 -1.24
C ILE A 382 -21.17 -18.88 -1.64
N SER A 383 -22.09 -18.92 -2.62
CA SER A 383 -22.66 -20.16 -3.13
C SER A 383 -21.60 -21.03 -3.81
N ASN A 384 -20.73 -20.44 -4.62
CA ASN A 384 -19.61 -21.13 -5.24
C ASN A 384 -18.61 -21.65 -4.20
N LEU A 385 -18.22 -20.81 -3.23
CA LEU A 385 -17.33 -21.20 -2.14
C LEU A 385 -17.89 -22.38 -1.35
N LYS A 386 -19.21 -22.45 -1.12
CA LYS A 386 -19.86 -23.59 -0.48
C LYS A 386 -19.63 -24.89 -1.26
N GLU A 387 -19.82 -24.88 -2.58
CA GLU A 387 -19.61 -26.07 -3.40
C GLU A 387 -18.13 -26.46 -3.50
N VAL A 388 -17.22 -25.49 -3.61
CA VAL A 388 -15.77 -25.74 -3.54
C VAL A 388 -15.38 -26.33 -2.17
N SER A 389 -15.94 -25.83 -1.07
CA SER A 389 -15.65 -26.33 0.28
C SER A 389 -16.07 -27.79 0.45
N LYS A 390 -17.25 -28.16 -0.04
CA LYS A 390 -17.71 -29.56 -0.05
C LYS A 390 -16.80 -30.46 -0.89
N ALA A 391 -16.35 -29.97 -2.04
CA ALA A 391 -15.45 -30.72 -2.90
C ALA A 391 -14.06 -30.90 -2.26
N ALA A 392 -13.53 -29.85 -1.64
CA ALA A 392 -12.28 -29.89 -0.88
C ALA A 392 -12.37 -30.88 0.29
N GLU A 393 -13.49 -30.98 1.00
CA GLU A 393 -13.66 -31.96 2.08
C GLU A 393 -13.67 -33.40 1.57
N LYS A 394 -14.31 -33.66 0.42
CA LYS A 394 -14.27 -34.98 -0.22
C LYS A 394 -12.83 -35.38 -0.59
N LEU A 395 -12.02 -34.43 -1.07
CA LEU A 395 -10.60 -34.66 -1.33
C LEU A 395 -9.81 -34.87 -0.03
N ARG A 396 -10.08 -34.07 1.01
CA ARG A 396 -9.42 -34.16 2.32
C ARG A 396 -9.62 -35.50 3.01
N GLN A 397 -10.79 -36.13 2.83
CA GLN A 397 -11.06 -37.47 3.34
C GLN A 397 -10.17 -38.55 2.70
N LYS A 398 -9.66 -38.29 1.49
CA LYS A 398 -8.74 -39.19 0.76
C LYS A 398 -7.28 -38.80 0.93
N TYR A 399 -6.97 -37.52 1.01
CA TYR A 399 -5.62 -36.97 1.03
C TYR A 399 -5.49 -35.92 2.14
N GLN A 400 -4.44 -35.99 2.96
CA GLN A 400 -4.28 -35.05 4.08
C GLN A 400 -3.70 -33.68 3.67
N ASN A 401 -3.07 -33.58 2.50
CA ASN A 401 -2.29 -32.41 2.09
C ASN A 401 -3.13 -31.35 1.35
N ILE A 402 -4.28 -30.94 1.90
CA ILE A 402 -5.17 -29.95 1.27
C ILE A 402 -5.63 -28.88 2.24
N GLY A 403 -5.59 -27.62 1.77
CA GLY A 403 -6.20 -26.46 2.40
C GLY A 403 -7.11 -25.70 1.43
N LEU A 404 -7.92 -24.80 1.98
CA LEU A 404 -8.84 -23.96 1.22
C LEU A 404 -8.46 -22.49 1.38
N ASN A 405 -8.02 -21.85 0.31
CA ASN A 405 -7.90 -20.40 0.27
C ASN A 405 -9.25 -19.84 -0.19
N ILE A 406 -10.04 -19.28 0.73
CA ILE A 406 -11.47 -19.05 0.50
C ILE A 406 -11.79 -17.95 -0.53
N GLY A 407 -10.78 -17.21 -0.97
CA GLY A 407 -10.89 -16.17 -1.98
C GLY A 407 -9.59 -15.40 -2.15
N CYS A 408 -9.58 -14.51 -3.14
CA CYS A 408 -8.47 -13.64 -3.49
C CYS A 408 -9.01 -12.24 -3.74
N GLU A 409 -8.45 -11.23 -3.08
CA GLU A 409 -8.73 -9.80 -3.32
C GLU A 409 -10.22 -9.50 -3.54
N LEU A 410 -11.09 -10.04 -2.67
CA LEU A 410 -12.53 -9.99 -2.83
C LEU A 410 -13.05 -8.55 -2.81
N SER A 411 -12.29 -7.58 -2.28
CA SER A 411 -12.64 -6.16 -2.41
C SER A 411 -12.67 -5.67 -3.87
N PHE A 412 -11.86 -6.26 -4.75
CA PHE A 412 -11.86 -6.03 -6.19
C PHE A 412 -12.72 -7.03 -6.95
N PHE A 413 -12.62 -8.33 -6.65
CA PHE A 413 -13.26 -9.35 -7.48
C PHE A 413 -14.74 -9.58 -7.16
N THR A 414 -15.22 -9.24 -5.96
CA THR A 414 -16.62 -9.44 -5.55
C THR A 414 -17.31 -8.13 -5.20
N ALA A 415 -18.50 -7.93 -5.76
CA ALA A 415 -19.24 -6.68 -5.58
C ALA A 415 -19.53 -6.36 -4.10
N GLY A 416 -19.56 -5.08 -3.76
CA GLY A 416 -20.11 -4.58 -2.49
C GLY A 416 -19.10 -4.03 -1.47
N SER A 417 -17.81 -4.34 -1.57
CA SER A 417 -16.79 -3.70 -0.72
C SER A 417 -16.43 -2.30 -1.24
N ILE A 418 -15.74 -2.26 -2.39
CA ILE A 418 -15.39 -1.04 -3.12
C ILE A 418 -16.48 -0.77 -4.18
N PRO A 419 -16.96 0.47 -4.35
CA PRO A 419 -17.94 0.80 -5.37
C PRO A 419 -17.33 0.69 -6.78
N GLY A 420 -18.08 0.14 -7.72
CA GLY A 420 -17.69 0.04 -9.13
C GLY A 420 -18.42 -1.08 -9.84
N ARG A 421 -18.64 -0.94 -11.16
CA ARG A 421 -19.38 -1.93 -11.96
C ARG A 421 -18.56 -3.21 -12.25
N ASP A 422 -17.24 -3.11 -12.26
CA ASP A 422 -16.30 -4.18 -12.60
C ASP A 422 -15.00 -4.03 -11.80
N PHE A 423 -14.10 -5.01 -11.88
CA PHE A 423 -12.86 -5.05 -11.12
C PHE A 423 -11.93 -3.90 -11.55
N SER A 424 -11.85 -3.60 -12.85
CA SER A 424 -11.00 -2.54 -13.39
C SER A 424 -11.41 -1.17 -12.82
N HIS A 425 -12.71 -0.91 -12.76
CA HIS A 425 -13.24 0.29 -12.14
C HIS A 425 -12.98 0.36 -10.64
N ARG A 426 -13.13 -0.75 -9.92
CA ARG A 426 -12.82 -0.80 -8.49
C ARG A 426 -11.34 -0.55 -8.21
N ALA A 427 -10.45 -1.11 -9.02
CA ALA A 427 -9.01 -0.86 -8.94
C ALA A 427 -8.66 0.59 -9.24
N LYS A 428 -9.17 1.15 -10.35
CA LYS A 428 -8.93 2.55 -10.76
C LYS A 428 -9.46 3.56 -9.75
N ILE A 429 -10.67 3.34 -9.23
CA ILE A 429 -11.30 4.29 -8.30
C ILE A 429 -10.70 4.22 -6.90
N LEU A 430 -10.06 3.10 -6.52
CA LEU A 430 -9.46 2.96 -5.20
C LEU A 430 -8.41 4.05 -4.92
N GLY A 431 -7.63 4.44 -5.93
CA GLY A 431 -6.69 5.55 -5.80
C GLY A 431 -7.38 6.86 -5.38
N PHE A 432 -8.55 7.16 -5.94
CA PHE A 432 -9.33 8.36 -5.61
C PHE A 432 -10.08 8.22 -4.28
N LEU A 433 -10.61 7.03 -3.99
CA LEU A 433 -11.39 6.74 -2.79
C LEU A 433 -10.56 6.13 -1.66
N ALA A 434 -9.23 6.27 -1.71
CA ALA A 434 -8.34 5.76 -0.67
C ALA A 434 -8.80 6.18 0.74
N PRO A 435 -9.22 7.45 1.00
CA PRO A 435 -9.79 7.85 2.30
C PRO A 435 -10.94 6.99 2.84
N LEU A 436 -11.67 6.29 1.97
CA LEU A 436 -12.78 5.40 2.32
C LEU A 436 -12.37 3.93 2.50
N LEU A 437 -11.07 3.58 2.36
CA LEU A 437 -10.56 2.23 2.62
C LEU A 437 -11.01 1.64 3.97
N PRO A 438 -11.09 2.38 5.07
CA PRO A 438 -11.62 1.88 6.35
C PRO A 438 -13.06 1.34 6.24
N LEU A 439 -13.92 2.05 5.50
CA LEU A 439 -15.28 1.62 5.22
C LEU A 439 -15.28 0.38 4.31
N PHE A 440 -14.44 0.36 3.27
CA PHE A 440 -14.34 -0.77 2.35
C PHE A 440 -13.82 -2.03 3.05
N ASN A 441 -12.84 -1.88 3.94
CA ASN A 441 -12.31 -2.95 4.77
C ASN A 441 -13.33 -3.45 5.80
N TRP A 442 -14.14 -2.57 6.39
CA TRP A 442 -15.26 -3.02 7.23
C TRP A 442 -16.27 -3.87 6.46
N ARG A 443 -16.62 -3.46 5.22
CA ARG A 443 -17.53 -4.24 4.35
C ARG A 443 -16.90 -5.57 3.93
N LEU A 444 -15.62 -5.57 3.56
CA LEU A 444 -14.85 -6.77 3.26
C LEU A 444 -14.84 -7.75 4.43
N ASN A 445 -14.52 -7.30 5.64
CA ASN A 445 -14.50 -8.17 6.83
C ASN A 445 -15.89 -8.70 7.21
N LYS A 446 -16.97 -8.00 6.88
CA LYS A 446 -18.33 -8.56 7.00
C LYS A 446 -18.57 -9.70 6.01
N LEU A 447 -18.04 -9.60 4.79
CA LEU A 447 -18.09 -10.67 3.79
C LEU A 447 -17.19 -11.85 4.18
N LEU A 448 -15.94 -11.59 4.58
CA LEU A 448 -14.98 -12.63 4.97
C LEU A 448 -15.47 -13.46 6.15
N ARG A 449 -16.12 -12.85 7.16
CA ARG A 449 -16.75 -13.61 8.26
C ARG A 449 -17.81 -14.58 7.76
N LYS A 450 -18.64 -14.19 6.80
CA LYS A 450 -19.64 -15.08 6.18
C LYS A 450 -18.97 -16.18 5.37
N ALA A 451 -17.97 -15.82 4.56
CA ALA A 451 -17.22 -16.76 3.74
C ALA A 451 -16.51 -17.83 4.58
N ALA A 452 -15.81 -17.41 5.64
CA ALA A 452 -15.16 -18.31 6.59
C ALA A 452 -16.18 -19.23 7.29
N ALA A 453 -17.31 -18.69 7.76
CA ALA A 453 -18.35 -19.52 8.38
C ALA A 453 -18.91 -20.59 7.42
N VAL A 454 -19.15 -20.24 6.16
CA VAL A 454 -19.60 -21.18 5.12
C VAL A 454 -18.54 -22.23 4.82
N ALA A 455 -17.28 -21.83 4.65
CA ALA A 455 -16.17 -22.75 4.45
C ALA A 455 -16.04 -23.74 5.61
N ARG A 456 -16.03 -23.26 6.85
CA ARG A 456 -15.93 -24.10 8.06
C ARG A 456 -17.10 -25.06 8.23
N SER A 457 -18.29 -24.69 7.76
CA SER A 457 -19.47 -25.57 7.84
C SER A 457 -19.37 -26.79 6.90
N HIS A 458 -18.43 -26.76 5.95
CA HIS A 458 -18.31 -27.77 4.89
C HIS A 458 -16.91 -28.35 4.73
N PHE A 459 -15.89 -27.76 5.34
CA PHE A 459 -14.48 -28.17 5.21
C PHE A 459 -13.77 -28.12 6.56
N ASN A 460 -13.14 -29.24 6.93
CA ASN A 460 -12.46 -29.41 8.23
C ASN A 460 -10.94 -29.23 8.16
N GLY A 461 -10.38 -28.85 7.00
CA GLY A 461 -8.96 -28.56 6.84
C GLY A 461 -8.61 -27.09 7.11
N SER A 462 -7.36 -26.73 6.82
CA SER A 462 -6.85 -25.37 7.03
C SER A 462 -7.47 -24.38 6.04
N ILE A 463 -7.92 -23.22 6.51
CA ILE A 463 -8.39 -22.13 5.65
C ILE A 463 -7.50 -20.89 5.74
N SER A 464 -7.37 -20.22 4.60
CA SER A 464 -6.72 -18.92 4.47
C SER A 464 -7.49 -18.03 3.48
N TYR A 465 -6.95 -16.85 3.20
CA TYR A 465 -7.49 -15.85 2.28
C TYR A 465 -6.33 -15.08 1.63
N GLY A 466 -6.36 -14.87 0.31
CA GLY A 466 -5.35 -14.07 -0.39
C GLY A 466 -5.67 -12.57 -0.33
N ALA A 467 -5.03 -11.85 0.60
CA ALA A 467 -5.28 -10.42 0.82
C ALA A 467 -4.33 -9.53 0.00
N GLY A 468 -4.88 -8.55 -0.70
CA GLY A 468 -4.09 -7.47 -1.32
C GLY A 468 -3.53 -6.49 -0.28
N THR A 469 -2.48 -5.74 -0.62
CA THR A 469 -1.79 -4.85 0.34
C THR A 469 -2.65 -3.70 0.90
N TRP A 470 -3.79 -3.41 0.25
CA TRP A 470 -4.78 -2.42 0.68
C TRP A 470 -5.88 -2.99 1.59
N GLU A 471 -5.95 -4.32 1.76
CA GLU A 471 -6.95 -5.01 2.57
C GLU A 471 -6.45 -5.18 4.01
N ASP A 472 -7.17 -4.59 4.98
CA ASP A 472 -6.95 -4.78 6.41
C ASP A 472 -7.90 -5.88 6.92
N VAL A 473 -7.42 -7.12 6.91
CA VAL A 473 -8.20 -8.32 7.19
C VAL A 473 -8.21 -8.68 8.68
N ASP A 474 -9.38 -9.03 9.19
CA ASP A 474 -9.53 -9.70 10.48
C ASP A 474 -9.15 -11.18 10.35
N TRP A 475 -7.91 -11.49 10.72
CA TRP A 475 -7.35 -12.84 10.65
C TRP A 475 -7.91 -13.79 11.70
N SER A 476 -8.79 -13.38 12.62
CA SER A 476 -9.28 -14.22 13.72
C SER A 476 -9.91 -15.54 13.25
N GLN A 477 -10.60 -15.53 12.11
CA GLN A 477 -11.34 -16.68 11.56
C GLN A 477 -10.48 -17.67 10.76
N PHE A 478 -9.23 -17.32 10.45
CA PHE A 478 -8.36 -18.06 9.53
C PHE A 478 -7.26 -18.82 10.27
N ASP A 479 -6.78 -19.93 9.71
CA ASP A 479 -5.66 -20.70 10.29
C ASP A 479 -4.31 -20.11 9.89
N MET A 480 -4.26 -19.48 8.72
CA MET A 480 -3.05 -18.88 8.16
C MET A 480 -3.33 -17.51 7.56
N ILE A 481 -2.32 -16.64 7.62
CA ILE A 481 -2.34 -15.31 7.00
C ILE A 481 -1.90 -15.48 5.54
N GLY A 482 -2.76 -15.13 4.59
CA GLY A 482 -2.46 -15.22 3.16
C GLY A 482 -2.31 -13.83 2.54
N LEU A 483 -1.17 -13.56 1.91
CA LEU A 483 -0.87 -12.24 1.35
C LEU A 483 -0.51 -12.32 -0.14
N ASN A 484 -1.21 -11.54 -0.96
CA ASN A 484 -0.77 -11.22 -2.31
C ASN A 484 0.21 -10.05 -2.21
N TYR A 485 1.50 -10.35 -2.14
CA TYR A 485 2.51 -9.44 -1.63
C TYR A 485 3.57 -9.11 -2.68
N TYR A 486 3.20 -8.23 -3.61
CA TYR A 486 4.10 -7.75 -4.65
C TYR A 486 4.96 -6.59 -4.17
N LEU A 487 6.26 -6.65 -4.41
CA LEU A 487 7.20 -5.55 -4.23
C LEU A 487 7.04 -4.57 -5.39
N ASP A 488 6.91 -3.29 -5.06
CA ASP A 488 6.83 -2.23 -6.05
C ASP A 488 7.50 -0.95 -5.56
N SER A 489 7.55 0.02 -6.47
CA SER A 489 8.04 1.37 -6.23
C SER A 489 7.42 2.05 -5.00
N THR A 490 6.16 1.81 -4.71
CA THR A 490 5.42 2.51 -3.64
C THR A 490 5.67 1.93 -2.26
N ASN A 491 6.04 0.65 -2.17
CA ASN A 491 6.13 -0.06 -0.89
C ASN A 491 7.56 -0.46 -0.48
N GLN A 492 8.55 -0.37 -1.38
CA GLN A 492 9.93 -0.84 -1.15
C GLN A 492 10.54 -0.44 0.20
N THR A 493 10.47 0.84 0.59
CA THR A 493 11.12 1.36 1.82
C THR A 493 10.58 0.70 3.09
N ASN A 494 9.33 0.23 3.05
CA ASN A 494 8.65 -0.34 4.20
C ASN A 494 8.17 -1.78 3.97
N TYR A 495 8.60 -2.43 2.89
CA TYR A 495 8.09 -3.74 2.47
C TYR A 495 8.25 -4.78 3.59
N VAL A 496 9.47 -5.02 4.05
CA VAL A 496 9.76 -5.95 5.15
C VAL A 496 9.10 -5.52 6.46
N ASN A 497 9.15 -4.22 6.79
CA ASN A 497 8.55 -3.72 8.03
C ASN A 497 7.03 -3.89 8.05
N SER A 498 6.37 -3.78 6.90
CA SER A 498 4.93 -3.97 6.76
C SER A 498 4.56 -5.45 6.84
N LEU A 499 5.36 -6.32 6.21
CA LEU A 499 5.24 -7.77 6.37
C LEU A 499 5.37 -8.21 7.85
N ARG A 500 6.37 -7.68 8.57
CA ARG A 500 6.58 -8.02 9.99
C ARG A 500 5.42 -7.66 10.92
N LYS A 501 4.51 -6.77 10.50
CA LYS A 501 3.31 -6.44 11.29
C LYS A 501 2.37 -7.64 11.45
N PHE A 502 2.44 -8.62 10.55
CA PHE A 502 1.58 -9.81 10.61
C PHE A 502 2.03 -10.81 11.69
N TYR A 503 3.27 -10.74 12.18
CA TYR A 503 3.72 -11.60 13.29
C TYR A 503 2.93 -11.41 14.59
N LYS A 504 2.26 -10.26 14.76
CA LYS A 504 1.42 -9.98 15.94
C LYS A 504 0.23 -10.94 16.11
N TYR A 505 -0.16 -11.66 15.05
CA TYR A 505 -1.32 -12.55 15.05
C TYR A 505 -1.00 -13.98 15.50
N ASP A 506 0.29 -14.32 15.69
CA ASP A 506 0.76 -15.66 16.10
C ASP A 506 0.20 -16.80 15.21
N LYS A 507 0.21 -16.57 13.89
CA LYS A 507 -0.26 -17.51 12.86
C LYS A 507 0.78 -17.65 11.75
N PRO A 508 0.87 -18.82 11.08
CA PRO A 508 1.72 -18.98 9.91
C PRO A 508 1.38 -17.95 8.82
N ILE A 509 2.41 -17.33 8.26
CA ILE A 509 2.29 -16.36 7.16
C ILE A 509 2.66 -17.05 5.85
N VAL A 510 1.78 -16.96 4.87
CA VAL A 510 1.94 -17.51 3.53
C VAL A 510 1.78 -16.38 2.52
N ILE A 511 2.76 -16.24 1.64
CA ILE A 511 2.63 -15.36 0.47
C ILE A 511 1.86 -16.15 -0.59
N THR A 512 0.57 -15.86 -0.74
CA THR A 512 -0.33 -16.56 -1.65
C THR A 512 -0.08 -16.19 -3.10
N GLU A 513 0.47 -14.99 -3.36
CA GLU A 513 0.94 -14.58 -4.68
C GLU A 513 2.08 -13.56 -4.58
N PHE A 514 3.12 -13.77 -5.40
CA PHE A 514 4.12 -12.76 -5.75
C PHE A 514 4.72 -13.12 -7.12
N GLY A 515 5.20 -12.14 -7.86
CA GLY A 515 5.79 -12.37 -9.17
C GLY A 515 6.17 -11.07 -9.87
N CYS A 516 6.70 -11.18 -11.08
CA CYS A 516 7.09 -10.05 -11.91
C CYS A 516 6.83 -10.38 -13.38
N CYS A 517 6.59 -9.34 -14.18
CA CYS A 517 6.52 -9.44 -15.64
C CYS A 517 7.94 -9.46 -16.26
N SER A 518 8.06 -9.81 -17.54
CA SER A 518 9.35 -10.12 -18.19
C SER A 518 9.86 -9.00 -19.11
N TYR A 519 9.84 -7.76 -18.64
CA TYR A 519 10.37 -6.59 -19.36
C TYR A 519 11.12 -5.63 -18.44
N GLU A 520 11.99 -4.78 -19.01
CA GLU A 520 12.75 -3.78 -18.25
C GLU A 520 11.84 -2.80 -17.51
N GLY A 521 12.02 -2.69 -16.18
CA GLY A 521 11.23 -1.83 -15.31
C GLY A 521 9.96 -2.49 -14.74
N ALA A 522 9.67 -3.75 -15.08
CA ALA A 522 8.59 -4.53 -14.49
C ALA A 522 8.77 -4.73 -12.97
N GLU A 523 10.02 -4.84 -12.51
CA GLU A 523 10.41 -5.00 -11.10
C GLU A 523 9.97 -3.84 -10.20
N PHE A 524 9.61 -2.69 -10.79
CA PHE A 524 9.15 -1.50 -10.07
C PHE A 524 7.63 -1.36 -10.01
N LYS A 525 6.92 -2.22 -10.73
CA LYS A 525 5.45 -2.16 -10.86
C LYS A 525 4.72 -3.21 -10.03
N GLY A 526 5.40 -4.25 -9.55
CA GLY A 526 4.78 -5.32 -8.77
C GLY A 526 3.54 -5.89 -9.49
N ALA A 527 2.40 -5.90 -8.80
CA ALA A 527 1.13 -6.40 -9.36
C ALA A 527 0.65 -5.60 -10.60
N SER A 528 1.03 -4.33 -10.72
CA SER A 528 0.73 -3.47 -11.88
C SER A 528 1.65 -3.75 -13.08
N GLY A 529 2.52 -4.76 -13.03
CA GLY A 529 3.37 -5.13 -14.16
C GLY A 529 2.59 -5.45 -15.44
N ALA A 530 1.40 -6.06 -15.29
CA ALA A 530 0.52 -6.45 -16.39
C ALA A 530 -0.34 -5.30 -16.96
N ASP A 531 -0.34 -4.12 -16.33
CA ASP A 531 -1.18 -2.98 -16.74
C ASP A 531 -0.81 -2.41 -18.13
N ILE A 532 0.31 -2.84 -18.71
CA ILE A 532 0.77 -2.47 -20.05
C ILE A 532 -0.01 -3.16 -21.18
N GLN A 533 -0.91 -4.08 -20.85
CA GLN A 533 -1.73 -4.81 -21.81
C GLN A 533 -3.09 -4.12 -22.02
N ASP A 534 -3.51 -3.99 -23.27
CA ASP A 534 -4.86 -3.54 -23.60
C ASP A 534 -5.89 -4.68 -23.42
N TRP A 535 -6.95 -4.39 -22.67
CA TRP A 535 -8.06 -5.29 -22.38
C TRP A 535 -9.36 -4.89 -23.10
N MET A 536 -9.35 -3.82 -23.89
CA MET A 536 -10.54 -3.32 -24.60
C MET A 536 -10.88 -4.17 -25.83
N GLU A 537 -9.88 -4.63 -26.59
CA GLU A 537 -10.05 -5.47 -27.78
C GLU A 537 -9.51 -6.89 -27.53
N ILE A 538 -10.29 -7.73 -26.84
CA ILE A 538 -9.89 -9.10 -26.43
C ILE A 538 -9.31 -9.95 -27.58
N ASN A 539 -9.85 -9.82 -28.79
CA ASN A 539 -9.42 -10.63 -29.95
C ASN A 539 -8.15 -10.09 -30.64
N HIS A 540 -7.73 -8.87 -30.32
CA HIS A 540 -6.57 -8.19 -30.93
C HIS A 540 -5.76 -7.47 -29.84
N ARG A 541 -5.57 -8.14 -28.69
CA ARG A 541 -4.81 -7.57 -27.58
C ARG A 541 -3.40 -7.22 -28.02
N LYS A 542 -2.94 -6.08 -27.54
CA LYS A 542 -1.59 -5.54 -27.76
C LYS A 542 -1.10 -4.83 -26.50
N LEU A 543 0.19 -4.55 -26.48
CA LEU A 543 0.80 -3.70 -25.46
C LEU A 543 0.50 -2.23 -25.76
N ASP A 544 0.47 -1.39 -24.73
CA ASP A 544 0.25 0.06 -24.82
C ASP A 544 1.50 0.83 -25.29
N GLY A 545 2.62 0.13 -25.50
CA GLY A 545 3.89 0.67 -25.94
C GLY A 545 4.91 -0.42 -26.26
N ILE A 546 6.08 0.01 -26.71
CA ILE A 546 7.21 -0.89 -26.98
C ILE A 546 8.05 -1.00 -25.70
N TYR A 547 8.12 -2.21 -25.16
CA TYR A 547 8.92 -2.54 -23.98
C TYR A 547 10.10 -3.43 -24.37
N THR A 548 11.23 -3.36 -23.66
CA THR A 548 12.34 -4.29 -23.89
C THR A 548 12.10 -5.57 -23.11
N ARG A 549 12.03 -6.74 -23.77
CA ARG A 549 11.95 -8.03 -23.05
C ARG A 549 13.20 -8.22 -22.20
N ASN A 550 13.00 -8.64 -20.97
CA ASN A 550 14.06 -9.05 -20.07
C ASN A 550 13.54 -10.13 -19.11
N GLU A 551 13.79 -11.40 -19.42
CA GLU A 551 13.42 -12.51 -18.53
C GLU A 551 14.30 -12.57 -17.27
N GLN A 552 15.51 -11.99 -17.30
CA GLN A 552 16.39 -11.94 -16.14
C GLN A 552 15.83 -11.01 -15.06
N VAL A 553 15.16 -9.92 -15.43
CA VAL A 553 14.43 -9.05 -14.48
C VAL A 553 13.40 -9.85 -13.68
N GLN A 554 12.61 -10.68 -14.36
CA GLN A 554 11.63 -11.55 -13.71
C GLN A 554 12.32 -12.56 -12.77
N ALA A 555 13.39 -13.20 -13.24
CA ALA A 555 14.16 -14.17 -12.46
C ALA A 555 14.77 -13.54 -11.19
N ASP A 556 15.51 -12.44 -11.34
CA ASP A 556 16.15 -11.73 -10.24
C ASP A 556 15.14 -11.28 -9.18
N TYR A 557 13.99 -10.75 -9.61
CA TYR A 557 12.92 -10.33 -8.70
C TYR A 557 12.37 -11.52 -7.89
N ILE A 558 12.02 -12.62 -8.57
CA ILE A 558 11.45 -13.81 -7.91
C ILE A 558 12.48 -14.42 -6.96
N GLY A 559 13.71 -14.62 -7.41
CA GLY A 559 14.78 -15.20 -6.59
C GLY A 559 15.09 -14.36 -5.36
N SER A 560 15.11 -13.04 -5.51
CA SER A 560 15.32 -12.09 -4.41
C SER A 560 14.22 -12.17 -3.35
N LEU A 561 12.95 -12.27 -3.76
CA LEU A 561 11.84 -12.36 -2.82
C LEU A 561 11.75 -13.73 -2.13
N ILE A 562 12.06 -14.83 -2.83
CA ILE A 562 12.17 -16.16 -2.19
C ILE A 562 13.16 -16.11 -1.02
N ASN A 563 14.37 -15.56 -1.23
CA ASN A 563 15.37 -15.45 -0.17
C ASN A 563 14.90 -14.59 0.99
N LEU A 564 14.23 -13.47 0.68
CA LEU A 564 13.68 -12.59 1.69
C LEU A 564 12.62 -13.30 2.55
N TYR A 565 11.75 -14.10 1.94
CA TYR A 565 10.74 -14.86 2.67
C TYR A 565 11.33 -15.97 3.53
N GLU A 566 12.39 -16.64 3.06
CA GLU A 566 13.15 -17.62 3.84
C GLU A 566 13.82 -16.95 5.05
N GLN A 567 14.48 -15.80 4.84
CA GLN A 567 15.14 -15.03 5.90
C GLN A 567 14.16 -14.50 6.95
N GLU A 568 12.98 -14.06 6.52
CA GLU A 568 11.92 -13.63 7.44
C GLU A 568 11.26 -14.82 8.16
N GLY A 569 11.47 -16.07 7.71
CA GLY A 569 10.91 -17.27 8.32
C GLY A 569 9.43 -17.47 8.01
N LEU A 570 9.00 -17.11 6.80
CA LEU A 570 7.62 -17.35 6.36
C LEU A 570 7.34 -18.85 6.20
N TYR A 571 6.07 -19.24 6.32
CA TYR A 571 5.66 -20.64 6.20
C TYR A 571 5.68 -21.11 4.76
N GLY A 572 5.25 -20.26 3.83
CA GLY A 572 5.16 -20.60 2.41
C GLY A 572 5.17 -19.39 1.50
N ALA A 573 5.57 -19.60 0.25
CA ALA A 573 5.50 -18.59 -0.79
C ALA A 573 5.13 -19.23 -2.13
N PHE A 574 4.19 -18.60 -2.84
CA PHE A 574 3.62 -19.10 -4.08
C PHE A 574 3.90 -18.12 -5.22
N VAL A 575 4.78 -18.52 -6.13
CA VAL A 575 5.09 -17.74 -7.33
C VAL A 575 3.84 -17.69 -8.22
N CYS A 576 3.38 -16.48 -8.53
CA CYS A 576 2.38 -16.24 -9.56
C CYS A 576 3.12 -16.06 -10.88
N MET A 577 3.00 -16.95 -11.88
CA MET A 577 2.32 -18.27 -11.89
C MET A 577 3.01 -19.22 -12.89
N PHE A 578 2.59 -20.48 -13.01
CA PHE A 578 3.21 -21.41 -13.98
C PHE A 578 3.14 -20.88 -15.42
N ILE A 579 1.93 -20.62 -15.93
CA ILE A 579 1.67 -20.15 -17.29
C ILE A 579 0.43 -19.25 -17.31
N GLU A 580 0.43 -18.23 -18.18
CA GLU A 580 -0.78 -17.56 -18.64
C GLU A 580 -0.96 -17.89 -20.12
N GLY A 581 -1.80 -18.89 -20.40
CA GLY A 581 -1.90 -19.50 -21.73
C GLY A 581 -2.41 -18.56 -22.82
N ASP A 582 -3.13 -17.51 -22.45
CA ASP A 582 -3.71 -16.54 -23.37
C ASP A 582 -2.79 -15.34 -23.68
N SER A 583 -1.58 -15.30 -23.11
CA SER A 583 -0.57 -14.24 -23.34
C SER A 583 0.62 -14.77 -24.14
N PRO A 584 0.48 -15.00 -25.47
CA PRO A 584 1.52 -15.57 -26.30
C PRO A 584 2.73 -14.65 -26.51
N TYR A 585 3.88 -15.28 -26.79
CA TYR A 585 5.06 -14.60 -27.30
C TYR A 585 4.82 -14.08 -28.74
N SER A 586 5.37 -12.92 -29.07
CA SER A 586 5.48 -12.45 -30.46
C SER A 586 6.85 -11.83 -30.74
N GLU A 587 7.34 -12.00 -31.97
CA GLU A 587 8.51 -11.28 -32.47
C GLU A 587 8.20 -9.80 -32.69
N ASP A 588 6.92 -9.44 -32.93
CA ASP A 588 6.49 -8.05 -32.96
C ASP A 588 6.38 -7.53 -31.51
N PRO A 589 7.21 -6.56 -31.10
CA PRO A 589 7.22 -6.04 -29.74
C PRO A 589 5.88 -5.54 -29.23
N LEU A 590 4.97 -5.12 -30.12
CA LEU A 590 3.66 -4.57 -29.74
C LEU A 590 2.63 -5.68 -29.44
N TYR A 591 2.79 -6.87 -30.03
CA TYR A 591 1.87 -8.00 -29.86
C TYR A 591 2.38 -9.07 -28.90
N ASP A 592 3.49 -8.79 -28.25
CA ASP A 592 4.19 -9.71 -27.39
C ASP A 592 3.64 -9.69 -25.96
N LEU A 593 2.46 -10.28 -25.81
CA LEU A 593 1.67 -10.27 -24.58
C LEU A 593 2.36 -11.01 -23.42
N ASP A 594 3.22 -11.99 -23.72
CA ASP A 594 4.03 -12.70 -22.73
C ASP A 594 4.91 -11.78 -21.88
N ARG A 595 5.29 -10.59 -22.39
CA ARG A 595 6.02 -9.59 -21.60
C ARG A 595 5.20 -9.12 -20.41
N ALA A 596 3.90 -8.90 -20.60
CA ALA A 596 2.96 -8.48 -19.57
C ALA A 596 2.50 -9.63 -18.67
N SER A 597 2.94 -10.86 -18.94
CA SER A 597 2.56 -12.05 -18.19
C SER A 597 3.41 -12.27 -16.93
N PHE A 598 2.78 -12.80 -15.88
CA PHE A 598 3.47 -13.33 -14.69
C PHE A 598 3.93 -14.79 -14.87
N GLY A 599 3.59 -15.44 -15.98
CA GLY A 599 3.99 -16.82 -16.27
C GLY A 599 5.51 -17.01 -16.26
N ILE A 600 5.98 -18.11 -15.65
CA ILE A 600 7.41 -18.51 -15.66
C ILE A 600 7.76 -19.39 -16.88
N VAL A 601 6.76 -19.81 -17.64
CA VAL A 601 6.90 -20.33 -19.00
C VAL A 601 6.16 -19.41 -19.96
N LYS A 602 6.61 -19.33 -21.21
CA LYS A 602 5.96 -18.55 -22.27
C LYS A 602 5.26 -19.44 -23.28
N PRO A 603 4.01 -19.15 -23.66
CA PRO A 603 3.38 -19.78 -24.80
C PRO A 603 4.10 -19.46 -26.11
N TYR A 604 3.98 -20.35 -27.10
CA TYR A 604 4.45 -20.08 -28.46
C TYR A 604 3.59 -19.00 -29.15
N PRO A 605 4.11 -18.34 -30.22
CA PRO A 605 3.32 -17.43 -31.03
C PRO A 605 2.10 -18.12 -31.64
N LEU A 606 0.96 -17.42 -31.73
CA LEU A 606 -0.27 -17.98 -32.31
C LEU A 606 -0.06 -18.43 -33.77
N GLU A 607 0.78 -17.71 -34.50
CA GLU A 607 1.16 -17.98 -35.90
C GLU A 607 1.89 -19.32 -36.06
N SER A 608 2.45 -19.87 -34.97
CA SER A 608 3.10 -21.18 -34.99
C SER A 608 2.10 -22.35 -35.06
N GLY A 609 0.81 -22.09 -34.81
CA GLY A 609 -0.23 -23.11 -34.68
C GLY A 609 -0.11 -24.00 -33.43
N LYS A 610 0.87 -23.73 -32.55
CA LYS A 610 1.10 -24.48 -31.32
C LYS A 610 0.45 -23.79 -30.14
N LEU A 611 -0.64 -24.36 -29.64
CA LEU A 611 -1.42 -23.77 -28.55
C LEU A 611 -0.84 -24.11 -27.17
N ALA A 612 -0.88 -23.13 -26.26
CA ALA A 612 -0.48 -23.33 -24.87
C ALA A 612 -1.28 -24.47 -24.21
N ASP A 613 -2.59 -24.50 -24.46
CA ASP A 613 -3.51 -25.51 -23.91
C ASP A 613 -3.13 -26.94 -24.32
N GLU A 614 -2.49 -27.12 -25.49
CA GLU A 614 -2.01 -28.41 -25.99
C GLU A 614 -0.61 -28.78 -25.42
N GLY A 615 -0.08 -27.95 -24.52
CA GLY A 615 1.19 -28.20 -23.82
C GLY A 615 2.43 -27.67 -24.56
N TYR A 616 2.25 -26.72 -25.47
CA TYR A 616 3.36 -26.05 -26.16
C TYR A 616 3.74 -24.74 -25.47
N TRP A 617 4.84 -24.78 -24.70
CA TRP A 617 5.43 -23.61 -24.05
C TRP A 617 6.95 -23.76 -23.91
N GLN A 618 7.64 -22.67 -23.60
CA GLN A 618 9.09 -22.61 -23.38
C GLN A 618 9.40 -22.10 -21.97
N ARG A 619 10.43 -22.67 -21.32
CA ARG A 619 10.90 -22.21 -20.00
C ARG A 619 11.52 -20.81 -20.12
N LYS A 620 11.13 -19.88 -19.23
CA LYS A 620 11.81 -18.58 -19.08
C LYS A 620 12.99 -18.69 -18.11
N GLN A 621 13.83 -17.66 -18.03
CA GLN A 621 14.89 -17.58 -17.02
C GLN A 621 14.37 -17.77 -15.57
N ALA A 622 13.19 -17.24 -15.26
CA ALA A 622 12.57 -17.41 -13.94
C ALA A 622 12.30 -18.87 -13.56
N PHE A 623 12.00 -19.74 -14.53
CA PHE A 623 11.83 -21.17 -14.29
C PHE A 623 13.12 -21.78 -13.72
N TYR A 624 14.25 -21.48 -14.34
CA TYR A 624 15.55 -22.02 -13.95
C TYR A 624 15.99 -21.50 -12.59
N GLU A 625 15.75 -20.20 -12.31
CA GLU A 625 16.02 -19.58 -11.02
C GLU A 625 15.24 -20.26 -9.88
N ILE A 626 13.94 -20.52 -10.08
CA ILE A 626 13.10 -21.20 -9.08
C ILE A 626 13.57 -22.65 -8.88
N ALA A 627 13.79 -23.38 -9.97
CA ALA A 627 14.27 -24.77 -9.92
C ALA A 627 15.59 -24.88 -9.14
N GLN A 628 16.54 -23.98 -9.40
CA GLN A 628 17.81 -23.96 -8.70
C GLN A 628 17.62 -23.75 -7.19
N ARG A 629 16.78 -22.78 -6.79
CA ARG A 629 16.55 -22.46 -5.37
C ARG A 629 15.81 -23.57 -4.64
N TYR A 630 14.70 -24.04 -5.20
CA TYR A 630 13.88 -25.05 -4.54
C TYR A 630 14.55 -26.43 -4.53
N GLY A 631 15.36 -26.74 -5.55
CA GLY A 631 16.13 -27.99 -5.67
C GLY A 631 17.45 -28.01 -4.91
N SER A 632 17.99 -26.85 -4.52
CA SER A 632 19.16 -26.80 -3.65
C SER A 632 18.83 -27.44 -2.30
N LYS A 633 19.58 -28.49 -1.95
CA LYS A 633 19.52 -29.09 -0.61
C LYS A 633 20.39 -28.25 0.31
N ASP A 634 19.84 -27.81 1.44
CA ASP A 634 20.64 -27.31 2.57
C ASP A 634 21.65 -28.36 3.05
#